data_AF-A0A4U9D2J8-F1
#
_entry.id   AF-A0A4U9D2J8-F1
#
_cell.length_a   1.000
_cell.length_b   1.000
_cell.length_c   1.000
_cell.angle_alpha   90.00
_cell.angle_beta   90.00
_cell.angle_gamma   90.00
#
_symmetry.space_group_name_H-M   'P 1'
#
loop_
_entity.id
_entity.type
_entity.pdbx_description
1 polymer ?
#
loop_
_entity_poly.entity_id
_entity_poly.type
_entity_poly.pdbx_seq_one_letter_code
_entity_poly.pdbx_strand_id
1 'polypeptide(L)'
;MLTRLREIVEKVASAPRLNEALDILVTDICKAMETEVCSVYLADHDRRCYYLMATRGLKKPRGRTVALAFDEGLVGLVGRLAEPINLADAHKHPALNTFRP
;
A
#
# COMPACT_ATOMS: atom_id res chain seq x y z
N MET A 1 19.25 2.75 -11.51
CA MET A 1 17.86 2.50 -11.07
C MET A 1 17.41 1.05 -11.32
N LEU A 2 17.66 0.47 -12.50
CA LEU A 2 17.39 -0.95 -12.80
C LEU A 2 18.00 -1.94 -11.78
N THR A 3 19.23 -1.71 -11.31
CA THR A 3 19.89 -2.56 -10.30
C THR A 3 19.13 -2.59 -8.99
N ARG A 4 18.62 -1.44 -8.52
CA ARG A 4 17.85 -1.37 -7.27
C ARG A 4 16.53 -2.10 -7.38
N LEU A 5 15.81 -1.98 -8.50
CA LEU A 5 14.55 -2.68 -8.69
C LEU A 5 14.77 -4.20 -8.71
N ARG A 6 15.84 -4.66 -9.36
CA ARG A 6 16.26 -6.06 -9.35
C ARG A 6 16.58 -6.57 -7.95
N GLU A 7 17.38 -5.82 -7.18
CA GLU A 7 17.71 -6.18 -5.79
C GLU A 7 16.47 -6.30 -4.90
N ILE A 8 15.49 -5.39 -5.06
CA ILE A 8 14.24 -5.43 -4.31
C ILE A 8 13.47 -6.71 -4.65
N VAL A 9 13.31 -7.02 -5.93
CA VAL A 9 12.58 -8.22 -6.38
C VAL A 9 13.27 -9.50 -5.89
N GLU A 10 14.60 -9.59 -5.98
CA GLU A 10 15.37 -10.75 -5.50
C GLU A 10 15.22 -10.96 -3.99
N LYS A 11 15.28 -9.89 -3.19
CA LYS A 11 15.07 -9.96 -1.73
C LYS A 11 13.67 -10.42 -1.36
N VAL A 12 12.65 -9.87 -2.03
CA VAL A 12 11.24 -10.21 -1.81
C VAL A 12 10.98 -11.66 -2.21
N ALA A 13 11.55 -12.13 -3.32
CA ALA A 13 11.44 -13.51 -3.77
C ALA A 13 12.14 -14.53 -2.85
N SER A 14 13.19 -14.09 -2.13
CA SER A 14 13.94 -14.93 -1.19
C SER A 14 13.33 -14.97 0.21
N ALA A 15 12.28 -14.19 0.48
CA ALA A 15 11.66 -14.12 1.80
C ALA A 15 10.85 -15.38 2.11
N PRO A 16 10.95 -15.93 3.34
CA PRO A 16 10.31 -17.20 3.70
C PRO A 16 8.79 -17.09 3.90
N ARG A 17 8.26 -15.88 4.10
CA ARG A 17 6.83 -15.63 4.34
C ARG A 17 6.36 -14.40 3.60
N LEU A 18 5.10 -14.43 3.15
CA LEU A 18 4.47 -13.31 2.44
C LEU A 18 4.53 -12.00 3.23
N ASN A 19 4.23 -12.05 4.54
CA ASN A 19 4.25 -10.84 5.38
C ASN A 19 5.65 -10.19 5.43
N GLU A 20 6.69 -11.01 5.59
CA GLU A 20 8.08 -10.53 5.60
C GLU A 20 8.48 -9.97 4.23
N ALA A 21 8.06 -10.64 3.15
CA ALA A 21 8.27 -10.19 1.78
C ALA A 21 7.64 -8.80 1.52
N LEU A 22 6.39 -8.61 1.97
CA LEU A 22 5.67 -7.35 1.83
C LEU A 22 6.28 -6.23 2.69
N ASP A 23 6.76 -6.53 3.88
CA ASP A 23 7.44 -5.56 4.75
C ASP A 23 8.79 -5.11 4.15
N ILE A 24 9.55 -6.03 3.55
CA ILE A 24 10.77 -5.70 2.79
C ILE A 24 10.41 -4.82 1.59
N LEU A 25 9.37 -5.18 0.85
CA LEU A 25 8.92 -4.46 -0.34
C LEU A 25 8.58 -2.99 -0.01
N VAL A 26 7.69 -2.74 0.96
CA VAL A 26 7.31 -1.36 1.34
C VAL A 26 8.49 -0.57 1.88
N THR A 27 9.43 -1.25 2.55
CA THR A 27 10.62 -0.63 3.13
C THR A 27 11.59 -0.17 2.06
N ASP A 28 11.94 -1.06 1.13
CA ASP A 28 12.94 -0.74 0.11
C ASP A 28 12.36 0.15 -1.00
N ILE A 29 11.08 0.01 -1.36
CA ILE A 29 10.41 0.95 -2.28
C ILE A 29 10.36 2.36 -1.69
N CYS A 30 9.93 2.50 -0.44
CA CYS A 30 9.89 3.80 0.26
C CYS A 30 11.27 4.50 0.24
N LYS A 31 12.35 3.74 0.48
CA LYS A 31 13.73 4.25 0.40
C LYS A 31 14.16 4.58 -1.03
N ALA A 32 13.79 3.75 -2.00
CA ALA A 32 14.19 3.94 -3.40
C ALA A 32 13.48 5.11 -4.06
N MET A 33 12.23 5.38 -3.67
CA MET A 33 11.43 6.50 -4.18
C MET A 33 11.54 7.77 -3.33
N GLU A 34 12.28 7.73 -2.21
CA GLU A 34 12.44 8.86 -1.29
C GLU A 34 11.09 9.44 -0.81
N THR A 35 10.14 8.56 -0.49
CA THR A 35 8.79 8.92 -0.05
C THR A 35 8.61 8.74 1.45
N GLU A 36 7.71 9.51 2.06
CA GLU A 36 7.44 9.43 3.50
C GLU A 36 6.65 8.17 3.88
N VAL A 37 5.76 7.71 2.99
CA VAL A 37 4.84 6.61 3.26
C VAL A 37 4.75 5.66 2.07
N CYS A 38 4.82 4.36 2.33
CA CYS A 38 4.52 3.30 1.36
C CYS A 38 3.67 2.22 2.04
N SER A 39 2.58 1.81 1.39
CA SER A 39 1.61 0.88 1.95
C SER A 39 1.11 -0.08 0.89
N VAL A 40 0.93 -1.35 1.26
CA VAL A 40 0.37 -2.39 0.39
C VAL A 40 -0.92 -2.92 0.99
N TYR A 41 -1.97 -2.90 0.17
CA TYR A 41 -3.28 -3.43 0.50
C TYR A 41 -3.57 -4.67 -0.33
N LEU A 42 -4.12 -5.73 0.28
CA LEU A 42 -4.61 -6.91 -0.44
C LEU A 42 -6.13 -6.86 -0.55
N ALA A 43 -6.64 -7.19 -1.73
CA ALA A 43 -8.06 -7.25 -2.02
C ALA A 43 -8.66 -8.56 -1.51
N ASP A 44 -9.56 -8.50 -0.54
CA ASP A 44 -10.41 -9.61 -0.12
C ASP A 44 -11.76 -9.48 -0.82
N HIS A 45 -12.04 -10.41 -1.74
CA HIS A 45 -13.25 -10.39 -2.56
C HIS A 45 -14.46 -10.97 -1.81
N ASP A 46 -14.23 -11.88 -0.86
CA ASP A 46 -15.30 -12.47 -0.04
C ASP A 46 -15.90 -11.41 0.89
N ARG A 47 -15.04 -10.54 1.43
CA ARG A 47 -15.43 -9.44 2.32
C ARG A 47 -15.57 -8.09 1.62
N ARG A 48 -15.27 -8.03 0.32
CA ARG A 48 -15.30 -6.82 -0.53
C ARG A 48 -14.52 -5.64 0.09
N CYS A 49 -13.33 -5.92 0.62
CA CYS A 49 -12.50 -4.92 1.30
C CYS A 49 -10.99 -5.11 1.05
N TYR A 50 -10.25 -4.02 1.18
CA TYR A 50 -8.80 -3.96 1.07
C TYR A 50 -8.15 -4.00 2.44
N TYR A 51 -7.36 -5.03 2.73
CA TYR A 51 -6.63 -5.16 3.99
C TYR A 51 -5.22 -4.62 3.89
N LEU A 52 -4.85 -3.73 4.81
CA LEU A 52 -3.49 -3.21 4.90
C LEU A 52 -2.52 -4.27 5.44
N MET A 53 -1.78 -4.91 4.53
CA MET A 53 -0.87 -5.99 4.88
C MET A 53 0.47 -5.46 5.36
N ALA A 54 1.07 -4.53 4.64
CA ALA A 54 2.36 -3.92 4.98
C ALA A 54 2.28 -2.40 4.84
N THR A 55 2.96 -1.69 5.73
CA THR A 55 3.09 -0.24 5.63
C THR A 55 4.37 0.22 6.28
N ARG A 56 4.95 1.26 5.70
CA ARG A 56 6.01 2.05 6.28
C ARG A 56 5.59 3.52 6.27
N GLY A 57 5.74 4.19 7.40
CA GLY A 57 5.38 5.60 7.58
C GLY A 57 4.00 5.82 8.21
N LEU A 58 3.03 4.91 8.03
CA LEU A 58 1.77 4.97 8.76
C LEU A 58 1.89 4.33 10.15
N LYS A 59 1.27 4.98 11.16
CA LYS A 59 1.07 4.36 12.47
C LYS A 59 0.00 3.28 12.36
N LYS A 60 0.42 2.02 12.25
CA LYS A 60 -0.50 0.89 12.42
C LYS A 60 -0.99 0.85 13.88
N PRO A 61 -2.31 0.91 14.13
CA PRO A 61 -2.83 0.64 15.47
C PRO A 61 -2.43 -0.78 15.90
N ARG A 62 -1.77 -0.90 17.06
CA ARG A 62 -1.29 -2.20 17.56
C ARG A 62 -2.44 -3.20 17.65
N GLY A 63 -2.34 -4.31 16.92
CA GLY A 63 -3.29 -5.41 16.98
C GLY A 63 -4.60 -5.23 16.20
N ARG A 64 -4.74 -4.18 15.36
CA ARG A 64 -5.89 -4.05 14.45
C ARG A 64 -5.46 -4.12 13.00
N THR A 65 -6.17 -4.94 12.24
CA THR A 65 -6.11 -4.92 10.79
C THR A 65 -6.85 -3.69 10.29
N VAL A 66 -6.17 -2.82 9.55
CA VAL A 66 -6.83 -1.71 8.85
C VAL A 66 -7.43 -2.28 7.58
N ALA A 67 -8.73 -2.06 7.39
CA ALA A 67 -9.48 -2.49 6.21
C ALA A 67 -10.21 -1.28 5.62
N LEU A 68 -10.24 -1.19 4.29
CA LEU A 68 -10.96 -0.17 3.53
C LEU A 68 -12.01 -0.87 2.67
N ALA A 69 -13.22 -0.34 2.53
CA ALA A 69 -14.18 -0.94 1.60
C ALA A 69 -13.74 -0.76 0.14
N PHE A 70 -14.19 -1.61 -0.79
CA PHE A 70 -13.81 -1.51 -2.20
C PHE A 70 -14.16 -0.17 -2.86
N ASP A 71 -15.20 0.51 -2.36
CA ASP A 71 -15.68 1.79 -2.88
C ASP A 71 -15.20 2.98 -2.04
N GLU A 72 -14.21 2.75 -1.17
CA GLU A 72 -13.74 3.75 -0.21
C GLU A 72 -12.42 4.38 -0.63
N GLY A 73 -12.43 5.72 -0.67
CA GLY A 73 -11.22 6.50 -0.82
C GLY A 73 -10.55 6.39 -2.19
N LEU A 74 -9.31 6.88 -2.27
CA LEU A 74 -8.46 6.75 -3.45
C LEU A 74 -8.05 5.30 -3.73
N VAL A 75 -7.89 4.48 -2.68
CA VAL A 75 -7.52 3.07 -2.82
C VAL A 75 -8.63 2.30 -3.53
N GLY A 76 -9.89 2.54 -3.15
CA GLY A 76 -11.04 1.96 -3.84
C GLY A 76 -11.16 2.41 -5.29
N LEU A 77 -10.88 3.69 -5.56
CA LEU A 77 -10.90 4.22 -6.92
C LEU A 77 -9.84 3.58 -7.83
N VAL A 78 -8.61 3.42 -7.35
CA VAL A 78 -7.55 2.67 -8.07
C VAL A 78 -7.99 1.23 -8.34
N GLY A 79 -8.56 0.57 -7.33
CA GLY A 79 -9.05 -0.80 -7.47
C GLY A 79 -10.17 -0.96 -8.50
N ARG A 80 -11.07 0.02 -8.62
CA ARG A 80 -12.16 0.02 -9.59
C ARG A 80 -11.68 0.32 -11.01
N LEU A 81 -10.82 1.32 -11.17
CA LEU A 81 -10.32 1.73 -12.49
C LEU A 81 -9.22 0.80 -13.02
N ALA A 82 -8.54 0.07 -12.12
CA ALA A 82 -7.32 -0.68 -12.43
C ALA A 82 -6.22 0.19 -13.08
N GLU A 83 -6.23 1.49 -12.79
CA GLU A 83 -5.29 2.48 -13.33
C GLU A 83 -4.53 3.18 -12.19
N PRO A 84 -3.24 3.51 -12.40
CA PRO A 84 -2.44 4.25 -11.43
C PRO A 84 -2.95 5.70 -11.33
N ILE A 85 -3.26 6.12 -10.11
CA ILE A 85 -3.67 7.50 -9.82
C ILE A 85 -2.48 8.25 -9.24
N ASN A 86 -1.97 9.24 -9.98
CA ASN A 86 -0.90 10.13 -9.53
C ASN A 86 -1.47 11.54 -9.29
N LEU A 87 -1.52 11.95 -8.02
CA LEU A 87 -2.07 13.22 -7.59
C LEU A 87 -1.00 14.03 -6.87
N ALA A 88 -0.84 15.29 -7.26
CA ALA A 88 0.04 16.23 -6.56
C ALA A 88 -0.49 16.60 -5.17
N ASP A 89 -1.82 16.61 -5.00
CA ASP A 89 -2.49 16.91 -3.74
C ASP A 89 -3.72 16.01 -3.58
N ALA A 90 -3.57 14.99 -2.72
CA ALA A 90 -4.64 14.04 -2.45
C ALA A 90 -5.83 14.70 -1.72
N HIS A 91 -5.61 15.75 -0.91
CA HIS A 91 -6.64 16.40 -0.11
C HIS A 91 -7.67 17.16 -0.95
N LYS A 92 -7.30 17.54 -2.16
CA LYS A 92 -8.20 18.18 -3.13
C LYS A 92 -9.03 17.18 -3.94
N HIS A 93 -8.71 15.90 -3.87
CA HIS A 93 -9.42 14.90 -4.66
C HIS A 93 -10.77 14.58 -4.00
N PRO A 94 -11.90 14.68 -4.73
CA PRO A 94 -13.23 14.48 -4.15
C PRO A 94 -13.44 13.05 -3.63
N ALA A 95 -12.72 12.08 -4.17
CA ALA A 95 -12.73 10.70 -3.69
C ALA A 95 -11.81 10.45 -2.48
N LEU A 96 -11.07 11.45 -1.98
CA LEU A 96 -10.31 11.26 -0.74
C LEU A 96 -11.27 11.26 0.45
N ASN A 97 -11.59 10.06 0.95
CA ASN A 97 -12.17 9.93 2.27
C ASN A 97 -11.11 10.36 3.29
N THR A 98 -11.38 11.45 4.02
CA THR A 98 -10.52 11.89 5.12
C THR A 98 -10.51 10.75 6.13
N PHE A 99 -9.35 10.11 6.31
CA PHE A 99 -9.12 9.08 7.33
C PHE A 99 -9.37 9.75 8.69
N ARG A 100 -10.62 9.69 9.17
CA ARG A 100 -11.02 10.30 10.43
C ARG A 100 -10.69 9.27 11.53
N PRO A 101 -9.75 9.57 12.45
CA PRO A 101 -9.36 8.66 13.52
C PRO A 101 -10.51 8.40 14.51
#